data_AF-A0A348NZF3-F1
#
_entry.id   AF-A0A348NZF3-F1
#
_cell.length_a   1.000
_cell.length_b   1.000
_cell.length_c   1.000
_cell.angle_alpha   90.00
_cell.angle_beta   90.00
_cell.angle_gamma   90.00
#
_symmetry.space_group_name_H-M   'P 1'
#
loop_
_entity.id
_entity.type
_entity.pdbx_description
1 polymer ?
#
loop_
_entity_poly.entity_id
_entity_poly.type
_entity_poly.pdbx_seq_one_letter_code
_entity_poly.pdbx_strand_id
1 'polypeptide(L)' 'MAIKGFIEVNVQKCKGCQLCATVCPKSVIGYSKVTNDKGYYYAIMVNEECIGCGNCAQICPDSVITVYRAKKQ' A
#
# COMPACT_ATOMS: atom_id res chain seq x y z
N MET A 1 -21.30 -11.03 -1.38
CA MET A 1 -19.94 -11.48 -1.77
C MET A 1 -18.92 -10.51 -1.17
N ALA A 2 -18.02 -10.99 -0.31
CA ALA A 2 -17.00 -10.13 0.29
C ALA A 2 -15.88 -9.86 -0.73
N ILE A 3 -15.59 -8.59 -1.00
CA ILE A 3 -14.47 -8.18 -1.87
C ILE A 3 -13.20 -8.23 -1.02
N LYS A 4 -12.15 -8.90 -1.52
CA LYS A 4 -10.82 -8.88 -0.90
C LYS A 4 -9.83 -8.17 -1.83
N GLY A 5 -9.07 -7.24 -1.29
CA GLY A 5 -7.98 -6.58 -1.96
C GLY A 5 -6.64 -6.89 -1.32
N PHE A 6 -5.58 -6.60 -2.05
CA PHE A 6 -4.22 -6.58 -1.52
C PHE A 6 -3.38 -5.56 -2.30
N ILE A 7 -2.27 -5.13 -1.72
CA ILE A 7 -1.34 -4.20 -2.37
C ILE A 7 0.06 -4.80 -2.42
N GLU A 8 0.81 -4.44 -3.46
CA GLU A 8 2.23 -4.70 -3.57
C GLU A 8 2.96 -3.37 -3.71
N VAL A 9 4.05 -3.19 -2.96
CA VAL A 9 4.83 -1.95 -2.96
C VAL A 9 6.21 -2.26 -3.49
N ASN A 10 6.67 -1.52 -4.51
CA ASN A 10 8.05 -1.60 -4.94
C ASN A 10 8.95 -0.98 -3.86
N VAL A 11 9.57 -1.84 -3.07
CA VAL A 11 10.39 -1.49 -1.90
C VAL A 11 11.52 -0.51 -2.27
N GLN A 12 12.19 -0.71 -3.40
CA GLN A 12 13.38 0.07 -3.80
C GLN A 12 13.05 1.44 -4.41
N LYS A 13 11.79 1.66 -4.79
CA LYS A 13 11.30 2.95 -5.30
C LYS A 13 10.46 3.71 -4.28
N CYS A 14 9.89 3.03 -3.28
CA CYS A 14 9.13 3.69 -2.22
C CYS A 14 10.04 4.54 -1.34
N LYS A 15 9.68 5.82 -1.19
CA LYS A 15 10.42 6.80 -0.36
C LYS A 15 9.79 7.01 1.03
N GLY A 16 8.74 6.26 1.37
CA GLY A 16 8.11 6.36 2.69
C GLY A 16 7.41 7.69 2.98
N CYS A 17 6.90 8.40 1.97
CA CYS A 17 6.31 9.76 2.12
C CYS A 17 4.98 9.84 2.89
N GLN A 18 4.43 8.70 3.32
CA GLN A 18 3.24 8.61 4.17
C GLN A 18 1.88 8.97 3.56
N LEU A 19 1.84 9.52 2.34
CA LEU A 19 0.59 9.91 1.67
C LEU A 19 -0.40 8.76 1.45
N CYS A 20 0.08 7.55 1.15
CA CYS A 20 -0.81 6.40 0.92
C CYS A 20 -1.56 5.99 2.19
N ALA A 21 -0.96 6.15 3.38
CA ALA A 21 -1.60 5.83 4.65
C ALA A 21 -2.74 6.81 4.98
N THR A 22 -2.58 8.10 4.65
CA THR A 22 -3.59 9.12 4.95
C THR A 22 -4.88 8.96 4.14
N VAL A 23 -4.80 8.37 2.95
CA VAL A 23 -5.96 8.16 2.06
C VAL A 23 -6.57 6.77 2.15
N CYS A 24 -6.03 5.89 3.00
CA CYS A 24 -6.50 4.51 3.12
C CYS A 24 -7.76 4.44 4.00
N PRO A 25 -8.96 4.15 3.45
CA PRO A 25 -10.20 4.14 4.23
C PRO A 25 -10.29 2.97 5.23
N LYS A 26 -9.37 2.01 5.11
CA LYS A 26 -9.31 0.78 5.94
C LYS A 26 -8.05 0.73 6.81
N SER A 27 -7.24 1.79 6.79
CA SER A 27 -6.01 1.91 7.60
C SER A 27 -5.10 0.67 7.51
N VAL A 28 -4.98 0.08 6.32
CA VAL A 28 -4.22 -1.17 6.10
C VAL A 28 -2.76 -0.92 5.74
N ILE A 29 -2.35 0.34 5.60
CA ILE A 29 -1.01 0.73 5.19
C ILE A 29 -0.24 1.25 6.41
N GLY A 30 0.92 0.65 6.66
CA GLY A 30 1.91 1.11 7.61
C GLY A 30 3.29 1.19 6.96
N TYR A 31 4.34 1.21 7.78
CA TYR A 31 5.72 1.38 7.33
C TYR A 31 6.64 0.31 7.90
N SER A 32 7.61 -0.11 7.11
CA SER A 32 8.64 -1.07 7.53
C SER A 32 9.41 -0.54 8.73
N LYS A 33 9.90 -1.46 9.58
CA LYS A 33 10.84 -1.14 10.67
C LYS A 33 12.30 -1.13 10.23
N VAL A 34 12.55 -1.55 9.00
CA VAL A 34 13.87 -1.59 8.35
C VAL A 34 13.83 -0.71 7.11
N THR A 35 14.98 -0.19 6.72
CA THR A 35 15.12 0.62 5.52
C THR A 35 15.40 -0.23 4.29
N ASN A 36 15.02 0.26 3.11
CA ASN A 36 15.58 -0.24 1.84
C ASN A 36 17.03 0.23 1.65
N ASP A 37 17.64 -0.13 0.52
CA ASP A 37 19.04 0.15 0.16
C ASP A 37 19.35 1.67 0.06
N LYS A 38 18.31 2.50 0.02
CA LYS A 38 18.39 3.97 -0.04
C LYS A 38 18.07 4.65 1.29
N GLY A 39 17.86 3.88 2.37
CA GLY A 39 17.60 4.42 3.70
C GLY A 39 16.14 4.80 3.98
N TYR A 40 15.17 4.38 3.15
CA TYR A 40 13.76 4.70 3.37
C TYR A 40 12.98 3.58 4.07
N TYR A 41 12.16 3.94 5.06
CA TYR A 41 11.12 3.08 5.60
C TYR A 41 9.94 3.04 4.62
N TYR A 42 9.82 1.95 3.89
CA TYR A 42 8.85 1.81 2.79
C TYR A 42 7.48 1.39 3.32
N ALA A 43 6.44 1.68 2.52
CA ALA A 43 5.07 1.30 2.87
C ALA A 43 4.90 -0.23 2.83
N ILE A 44 4.15 -0.76 3.79
CA ILE A 44 3.77 -2.18 3.88
C ILE A 44 2.30 -2.32 4.22
N MET A 45 1.71 -3.46 3.87
CA MET A 45 0.37 -3.82 4.32
C MET A 45 0.47 -4.40 5.73
N VAL A 46 -0.31 -3.89 6.68
CA VAL A 46 -0.22 -4.26 8.11
C VAL A 46 -1.36 -5.16 8.60
N ASN A 47 -2.42 -5.33 7.79
CA ASN A 47 -3.52 -6.24 8.06
C ASN A 47 -4.23 -6.63 6.75
N GLU A 48 -5.19 -7.56 6.80
CA GLU A 48 -5.87 -8.10 5.62
C GLU A 48 -7.19 -7.39 5.24
N GLU A 49 -7.50 -6.22 5.80
CA GLU A 49 -8.79 -5.55 5.58
C GLU A 49 -8.88 -4.75 4.26
N CYS A 50 -7.90 -4.91 3.36
CA CYS A 50 -7.85 -4.16 2.12
C CYS A 50 -9.05 -4.51 1.23
N ILE A 51 -9.71 -3.49 0.69
CA ILE A 51 -10.87 -3.63 -0.21
C ILE A 51 -10.54 -3.37 -1.68
N GLY A 52 -9.27 -3.09 -1.98
CA GLY A 52 -8.79 -2.84 -3.35
C GLY A 52 -9.37 -1.57 -3.99
N CYS A 53 -9.50 -0.49 -3.22
CA CYS A 53 -10.11 0.77 -3.70
C CYS A 53 -9.22 1.58 -4.67
N GLY A 54 -7.89 1.44 -4.59
CA GLY A 54 -6.96 2.12 -5.48
C GLY A 54 -6.45 3.50 -5.02
N ASN A 55 -7.01 4.09 -3.96
CA ASN A 55 -6.62 5.43 -3.48
C ASN A 55 -5.12 5.57 -3.23
N CYS A 56 -4.49 4.56 -2.62
CA CYS A 56 -3.06 4.55 -2.33
C CYS A 56 -2.19 4.59 -3.59
N ALA A 57 -2.61 3.92 -4.67
CA ALA A 57 -1.90 3.96 -5.95
C ALA A 57 -2.07 5.33 -6.63
N GLN A 58 -3.29 5.90 -6.58
CA GLN A 58 -3.59 7.20 -7.19
C GLN A 58 -2.85 8.36 -6.52
N ILE A 59 -2.74 8.36 -5.19
CA ILE A 59 -2.03 9.43 -4.47
C ILE A 59 -0.50 9.28 -4.55
N CYS A 60 0.01 8.12 -4.95
CA CYS A 60 1.44 7.84 -4.91
C CYS A 60 2.16 8.62 -6.02
N PRO A 61 2.99 9.64 -5.69
CA PRO A 61 3.64 10.46 -6.70
C PRO A 61 4.65 9.68 -7.55
N ASP A 62 5.24 8.62 -6.99
CA ASP A 62 6.21 7.77 -7.66
C ASP A 62 5.57 6.54 -8.35
N SER A 63 4.24 6.36 -8.23
CA SER A 63 3.49 5.23 -8.82
C SER A 63 4.09 3.85 -8.48
N VAL A 64 4.44 3.63 -7.21
CA VAL A 64 5.13 2.41 -6.74
C VAL A 64 4.23 1.37 -6.07
N ILE A 65 2.91 1.61 -6.05
CA ILE A 65 1.93 0.75 -5.37
C ILE A 65 1.02 0.11 -6.43
N THR A 66 1.06 -1.21 -6.53
CA THR A 66 0.13 -1.99 -7.34
C THR A 66 -1.01 -2.48 -6.45
N VAL A 67 -2.25 -2.33 -6.92
CA VAL A 67 -3.46 -2.70 -6.17
C VAL A 67 -4.19 -3.80 -6.90
N TYR A 68 -4.52 -4.86 -6.17
CA TYR A 68 -5.23 -6.01 -6.68
C TYR A 68 -6.60 -6.12 -5.99
N ARG A 69 -7.60 -6.54 -6.75
CA ARG A 69 -8.99 -6.67 -6.27
C ARG A 69 -9.60 -7.95 -6.81
N ALA A 70 -9.94 -8.87 -5.90
CA ALA A 70 -10.60 -10.12 -6.24
C ALA A 70 -12.07 -10.07 -5.80
N LYS A 71 -12.97 -10.53 -6.69
CA LYS A 71 -14.34 -10.89 -6.31
C LYS A 71 -14.29 -12.32 -5.78
N LYS A 72 -14.59 -12.51 -4.48
CA LYS A 72 -14.77 -13.85 -3.93
C LYS A 72 -16.05 -14.42 -4.57
N GLN A 73 -15.92 -15.50 -5.35
CA GLN A 73 -17.03 -16.24 -5.93
C GLN A 73 -17.91 -16.82 -4.82
#